data_AF-A0A2N3BJX1-F1
#
_entry.id   AF-A0A2N3BJX1-F1
#
_cell.length_a   1.000
_cell.length_b   1.000
_cell.length_c   1.000
_cell.angle_alpha   90.00
_cell.angle_beta   90.00
_cell.angle_gamma   90.00
#
_symmetry.space_group_name_H-M   'P 1'
#
loop_
_entity.id
_entity.type
_entity.pdbx_description
1 polymer ?
#
loop_
_entity_poly.entity_id
_entity_poly.type
_entity_poly.pdbx_seq_one_letter_code
_entity_poly.pdbx_strand_id
1 'polypeptide(L)'
;MLAWLWTRLSEGGARVAISGRALSRFPANDIERLLRAQVLIEEQKADTWSVCAQCDCGLDARPVEQSDDAFRACCPHDQSEDVILQKDDLRRFSVDVDRLVARIAASGNLGGAVARVADDVWLLGETPSGHAVVLSIDADNLVTPGAVMAIRAAVGPKPIMAIVHDLSATIAVRLREVGVEPHEIAAVFKAGSDGTERLVLDPPSSVPRLVMKLSAQSVTLDGRRLDLPTQMFALFRLLIEQSGKRDPVLKKQDIERQTGRPANEIARDLRNALISSGMPEAQAKSLVATVRARGYRLGLAPAEVVIEP
;
A
#
# COMPACT_ATOMS: atom_id res chain seq x y z
N MET A 1 1.57 -8.08 -6.74
CA MET A 1 2.81 -8.21 -7.55
C MET A 1 4.02 -7.49 -6.94
N LEU A 2 3.93 -6.23 -6.50
CA LEU A 2 5.10 -5.48 -6.00
C LEU A 2 5.74 -6.15 -4.78
N ALA A 3 4.92 -6.55 -3.80
CA ALA A 3 5.38 -7.30 -2.63
C ALA A 3 6.04 -8.63 -3.03
N TRP A 4 5.46 -9.32 -4.02
CA TRP A 4 6.01 -10.60 -4.50
C TRP A 4 7.38 -10.45 -5.16
N LEU A 5 7.59 -9.40 -5.98
CA LEU A 5 8.90 -9.10 -6.57
C LEU A 5 9.93 -8.78 -5.49
N TRP A 6 9.53 -8.02 -4.47
CA TRP A 6 10.40 -7.73 -3.33
C TRP A 6 10.81 -8.99 -2.58
N THR A 7 9.87 -9.89 -2.31
CA THR A 7 10.16 -11.20 -1.70
C THR A 7 11.18 -11.98 -2.53
N ARG A 8 11.07 -12.00 -3.86
CA ARG A 8 12.05 -12.68 -4.72
C ARG A 8 13.45 -12.07 -4.64
N LEU A 9 13.55 -10.76 -4.52
CA LEU A 9 14.83 -10.07 -4.34
C LEU A 9 15.43 -10.35 -2.95
N SER A 10 14.59 -10.42 -1.92
CA SER A 10 15.05 -10.73 -0.56
C SER A 10 15.53 -12.18 -0.44
N GLU A 11 14.80 -13.14 -1.02
CA GLU A 11 15.18 -14.57 -1.02
C GLU A 11 16.38 -14.88 -1.93
N GLY A 12 16.42 -14.29 -3.12
CA GLY A 12 17.37 -14.66 -4.18
C GLY A 12 18.51 -13.66 -4.40
N GLY A 13 18.51 -12.54 -3.68
CA GLY A 13 19.45 -11.44 -3.86
C GLY A 13 19.20 -10.57 -5.10
N ALA A 14 19.98 -9.50 -5.24
CA ALA A 14 19.83 -8.48 -6.29
C ALA A 14 19.98 -9.00 -7.74
N ARG A 15 20.52 -10.21 -7.93
CA ARG A 15 20.70 -10.84 -9.24
C ARG A 15 19.69 -11.95 -9.52
N VAL A 16 18.60 -12.01 -8.75
CA VAL A 16 17.56 -13.02 -8.98
C VAL A 16 16.98 -12.89 -10.39
N ALA A 17 16.98 -14.01 -11.12
CA ALA A 17 16.35 -14.10 -12.43
C ALA A 17 14.96 -14.72 -12.29
N ILE A 18 13.93 -13.98 -12.70
CA ILE A 18 12.54 -14.42 -12.63
C ILE A 18 12.15 -15.02 -13.98
N SER A 19 11.57 -16.21 -14.00
CA SER A 19 11.07 -16.81 -15.24
C SER A 19 9.74 -16.20 -15.68
N GLY A 20 9.48 -16.19 -16.99
CA GLY A 20 8.18 -15.79 -17.55
C GLY A 20 7.04 -16.64 -17.01
N ARG A 21 7.24 -17.95 -16.82
CA ARG A 21 6.28 -18.83 -16.14
C ARG A 21 5.98 -18.37 -14.71
N ALA A 22 6.97 -17.89 -13.97
CA ALA A 22 6.70 -17.38 -12.63
C ALA A 22 5.86 -16.10 -12.67
N LEU A 23 6.08 -15.24 -13.67
CA LEU A 23 5.31 -14.01 -13.86
C LEU A 23 3.90 -14.24 -14.42
N SER A 24 3.66 -15.30 -15.19
CA SER A 24 2.37 -15.56 -15.85
C SER A 24 1.20 -15.77 -14.89
N ARG A 25 1.47 -15.92 -13.59
CA ARG A 25 0.45 -15.89 -12.52
C ARG A 25 -0.21 -14.52 -12.33
N PHE A 26 0.39 -13.45 -12.83
CA PHE A 26 -0.10 -12.08 -12.70
C PHE A 26 -0.79 -11.62 -13.99
N PRO A 27 -1.72 -10.64 -13.92
CA PRO A 27 -2.34 -10.07 -15.11
C PRO A 27 -1.30 -9.52 -16.09
N ALA A 28 -1.46 -9.81 -17.38
CA ALA A 28 -0.52 -9.37 -18.42
C ALA A 28 -0.30 -7.84 -18.41
N ASN A 29 -1.37 -7.07 -18.17
CA ASN A 29 -1.30 -5.61 -18.06
C ASN A 29 -0.39 -5.11 -16.92
N ASP A 30 -0.32 -5.85 -15.81
CA ASP A 30 0.57 -5.49 -14.70
C ASP A 30 2.04 -5.73 -15.07
N ILE A 31 2.32 -6.85 -15.73
CA ILE A 31 3.66 -7.18 -16.24
C ILE A 31 4.10 -6.12 -17.25
N GLU A 32 3.25 -5.80 -18.23
CA GLU A 32 3.54 -4.76 -19.23
C GLU A 32 3.77 -3.40 -18.60
N ARG A 33 2.99 -3.03 -17.57
CA ARG A 33 3.17 -1.77 -16.85
C ARG A 33 4.53 -1.71 -16.16
N LEU A 34 5.01 -2.81 -15.59
CA LEU A 34 6.32 -2.88 -14.96
C LEU A 34 7.47 -2.91 -15.97
N LEU A 35 7.29 -3.55 -17.13
CA LEU A 35 8.24 -3.48 -18.25
C LEU A 35 8.37 -2.04 -18.77
N ARG A 36 7.23 -1.36 -18.98
CA ARG A 36 7.22 0.06 -19.41
C ARG A 36 7.85 1.00 -18.38
N ALA A 37 7.69 0.70 -17.09
CA ALA A 37 8.37 1.42 -16.01
C ALA A 37 9.86 1.03 -15.86
N GLN A 38 10.32 0.04 -16.63
CA GLN A 38 11.63 -0.62 -16.56
C GLN A 38 11.96 -1.16 -15.15
N VAL A 39 10.94 -1.52 -14.38
CA VAL A 39 11.12 -2.27 -13.13
C VAL A 39 11.50 -3.71 -13.45
N LEU A 40 10.80 -4.30 -14.43
CA LEU A 40 11.20 -5.57 -15.02
C LEU A 40 12.05 -5.28 -16.25
N ILE A 41 13.15 -6.00 -16.39
CA ILE A 41 14.03 -5.93 -17.56
C ILE A 41 14.04 -7.33 -18.16
N GLU A 42 13.61 -7.45 -19.41
CA GLU A 42 13.67 -8.73 -20.12
C GLU A 42 15.13 -9.01 -20.52
N GLU A 43 15.65 -10.10 -20.00
CA GLU A 43 17.02 -10.58 -20.23
C GLU A 43 17.08 -11.48 -21.46
N GLN A 44 18.29 -11.93 -21.79
CA GLN A 44 18.46 -12.98 -22.80
C GLN A 44 17.64 -14.22 -22.41
N LYS A 45 16.98 -14.81 -23.42
CA LYS A 45 16.25 -16.07 -23.24
C LYS A 45 17.17 -17.15 -22.70
N ALA A 46 16.64 -18.00 -21.84
CA ALA A 46 17.33 -19.19 -21.40
C ALA A 46 17.61 -20.10 -22.59
N ASP A 47 18.88 -20.42 -22.78
CA ASP A 47 19.41 -21.38 -23.73
C ASP A 47 19.81 -22.71 -23.05
N THR A 48 19.70 -22.75 -21.71
CA THR A 48 20.04 -23.90 -20.88
C THR A 48 18.97 -24.16 -19.81
N TRP A 49 18.87 -25.41 -19.36
CA TRP A 49 17.90 -25.88 -18.37
C TRP A 49 18.52 -26.80 -17.33
N SER A 50 17.96 -26.82 -16.12
CA SER A 50 18.44 -27.68 -15.04
C SER A 50 18.43 -29.16 -15.45
N VAL A 51 19.47 -29.90 -15.05
CA VAL A 51 19.50 -31.36 -15.16
C VAL A 51 18.47 -32.02 -14.26
N CYS A 52 18.26 -33.33 -14.44
CA CYS A 52 17.38 -34.13 -13.59
C CYS A 52 17.88 -34.12 -12.13
N ALA A 53 16.97 -34.27 -11.16
CA ALA A 53 17.32 -34.19 -9.73
C ALA A 53 18.36 -35.25 -9.30
N GLN A 54 18.47 -36.36 -10.04
CA GLN A 54 19.46 -37.41 -9.86
C GLN A 54 20.23 -37.67 -11.18
N CYS A 55 20.70 -36.62 -11.87
CA CYS A 55 21.43 -36.81 -13.14
C CYS A 55 22.84 -37.35 -12.90
N ASP A 56 23.19 -38.38 -13.65
CA ASP A 56 24.56 -38.88 -13.87
C ASP A 56 25.07 -38.56 -15.29
N CYS A 57 24.30 -37.76 -16.04
CA CYS A 57 24.52 -37.39 -17.42
C CYS A 57 25.77 -36.57 -17.74
N GLY A 58 26.54 -36.18 -16.71
CA GLY A 58 27.79 -35.43 -16.85
C GLY A 58 27.63 -33.97 -17.33
N LEU A 59 26.40 -33.48 -17.50
CA LEU A 59 26.12 -32.09 -17.84
C LEU A 59 25.88 -31.25 -16.59
N ASP A 60 26.36 -30.01 -16.60
CA ASP A 60 25.99 -29.01 -15.58
C ASP A 60 24.61 -28.41 -15.87
N ALA A 61 24.24 -28.31 -17.16
CA ALA A 61 22.93 -27.90 -17.63
C ALA A 61 22.64 -28.51 -19.01
N ARG A 62 21.35 -28.75 -19.30
CA ARG A 62 20.88 -29.24 -20.60
C ARG A 62 20.73 -28.08 -21.59
N PRO A 63 21.25 -28.17 -22.82
CA PRO A 63 20.97 -27.18 -23.85
C PRO A 63 19.47 -27.20 -24.21
N VAL A 64 18.92 -26.02 -24.49
CA VAL A 64 17.56 -25.88 -25.00
C VAL A 64 17.61 -25.87 -26.52
N GLU A 65 16.99 -26.87 -27.12
CA GLU A 65 16.83 -26.99 -28.56
C GLU A 65 15.43 -26.55 -28.97
N GLN A 66 15.33 -25.91 -30.14
CA GLN A 66 14.04 -25.62 -30.77
C GLN A 66 13.81 -26.63 -31.90
N SER A 67 12.71 -27.38 -31.81
CA SER A 67 12.24 -28.25 -32.88
C SER A 67 10.80 -27.88 -33.19
N ASP A 68 10.54 -27.49 -34.43
CA ASP A 68 9.26 -26.94 -34.88
C ASP A 68 8.78 -25.78 -33.97
N ASP A 69 7.58 -25.93 -33.37
CA ASP A 69 6.96 -24.97 -32.44
C ASP A 69 7.24 -25.27 -30.95
N ALA A 70 8.09 -26.26 -30.65
CA ALA A 70 8.40 -26.68 -29.29
C ALA A 70 9.86 -26.41 -28.90
N PHE A 71 10.07 -25.97 -27.66
CA PHE A 71 11.38 -25.91 -27.06
C PHE A 71 11.58 -27.15 -26.19
N ARG A 72 12.78 -27.73 -26.21
CA ARG A 72 13.06 -28.97 -25.47
C ARG A 72 14.43 -28.89 -24.81
N ALA A 73 14.50 -29.28 -23.54
CA ALA A 73 15.76 -29.57 -22.87
C ALA A 73 15.99 -31.08 -22.89
N CYS A 74 16.84 -31.54 -23.80
CA CYS A 74 17.06 -32.95 -24.06
C CYS A 74 18.01 -33.57 -23.02
N CYS A 75 17.65 -34.73 -22.47
CA CYS A 75 18.55 -35.54 -21.66
C CYS A 75 19.38 -36.46 -22.57
N PRO A 76 20.72 -36.48 -22.45
CA PRO A 76 21.56 -37.30 -23.33
C PRO A 76 21.46 -38.81 -23.05
N HIS A 77 20.93 -39.22 -21.90
CA HIS A 77 20.85 -40.63 -21.49
C HIS A 77 19.45 -41.22 -21.53
N ASP A 78 18.41 -40.41 -21.37
CA ASP A 78 17.03 -40.88 -21.32
C ASP A 78 16.07 -39.85 -21.93
N GLN A 79 15.56 -40.14 -23.13
CA GLN A 79 14.60 -39.26 -23.82
C GLN A 79 13.27 -39.11 -23.07
N SER A 80 12.94 -40.04 -22.15
CA SER A 80 11.73 -39.91 -21.32
C SER A 80 11.86 -38.82 -20.26
N GLU A 81 13.10 -38.42 -19.95
CA GLU A 81 13.44 -37.31 -19.04
C GLU A 81 13.54 -35.95 -19.77
N ASP A 82 13.27 -35.91 -21.07
CA ASP A 82 13.23 -34.66 -21.83
C ASP A 82 12.14 -33.72 -21.32
N VAL A 83 12.49 -32.45 -21.14
CA VAL A 83 11.54 -31.44 -20.68
C VAL A 83 11.06 -30.62 -21.86
N ILE A 84 9.75 -30.67 -22.13
CA ILE A 84 9.10 -29.78 -23.11
C ILE A 84 8.86 -28.42 -22.45
N LEU A 85 9.40 -27.37 -23.05
CA LEU A 85 9.37 -26.00 -22.57
C LEU A 85 8.43 -25.15 -23.43
N GLN A 86 7.67 -24.28 -22.77
CA GLN A 86 6.88 -23.24 -23.39
C GLN A 86 7.70 -21.96 -23.57
N LYS A 87 7.23 -21.06 -24.44
CA LYS A 87 7.91 -19.78 -24.69
C LYS A 87 8.19 -18.99 -23.40
N ASP A 88 7.25 -19.00 -22.44
CA ASP A 88 7.39 -18.29 -21.16
C ASP A 88 8.37 -18.97 -20.19
N ASP A 89 8.74 -20.23 -20.41
CA ASP A 89 9.82 -20.88 -19.65
C ASP A 89 11.19 -20.28 -19.97
N LEU A 90 11.37 -19.90 -21.22
CA LEU A 90 12.63 -19.36 -21.72
C LEU A 90 12.81 -17.89 -21.41
N ARG A 91 11.72 -17.15 -21.15
CA ARG A 91 11.80 -15.73 -20.82
C ARG A 91 12.39 -15.56 -19.43
N ARG A 92 13.39 -14.69 -19.32
CA ARG A 92 14.04 -14.33 -18.06
C ARG A 92 13.91 -12.84 -17.83
N PHE A 93 13.70 -12.47 -16.58
CA PHE A 93 13.55 -11.08 -16.17
C PHE A 93 14.42 -10.80 -14.97
N SER A 94 15.21 -9.75 -15.04
CA SER A 94 15.81 -9.14 -13.85
C SER A 94 14.91 -8.03 -13.33
N VAL A 95 15.18 -7.57 -12.11
CA VAL A 95 14.44 -6.50 -11.45
C VAL A 95 15.37 -5.34 -11.14
N ASP A 96 15.05 -4.16 -11.64
CA ASP A 96 15.67 -2.92 -11.20
C ASP A 96 15.14 -2.58 -9.80
N VAL A 97 15.99 -2.75 -8.80
CA VAL A 97 15.63 -2.60 -7.38
C VAL A 97 15.20 -1.17 -7.08
N ASP A 98 15.96 -0.17 -7.52
CA ASP A 98 15.66 1.24 -7.23
C ASP A 98 14.32 1.66 -7.84
N ARG A 99 14.02 1.21 -9.06
CA ARG A 99 12.72 1.44 -9.70
C ARG A 99 11.60 0.68 -9.01
N LEU A 100 11.85 -0.54 -8.54
CA LEU A 100 10.86 -1.29 -7.75
C LEU A 100 10.54 -0.53 -6.45
N VAL A 101 11.55 -0.07 -5.72
CA VAL A 101 11.40 0.74 -4.51
C VAL A 101 10.58 1.99 -4.80
N ALA A 102 10.89 2.71 -5.89
CA ALA A 102 10.12 3.88 -6.31
C ALA A 102 8.64 3.54 -6.58
N ARG A 103 8.35 2.37 -7.19
CA ARG A 103 6.98 1.91 -7.41
C ARG A 103 6.28 1.46 -6.13
N ILE A 104 6.99 0.86 -5.19
CA ILE A 104 6.48 0.51 -3.86
C ILE A 104 6.06 1.79 -3.14
N ALA A 105 6.94 2.79 -3.08
CA ALA A 105 6.63 4.08 -2.46
C ALA A 105 5.43 4.77 -3.13
N ALA A 106 5.42 4.83 -4.47
CA ALA A 106 4.33 5.43 -5.24
C ALA A 106 2.99 4.68 -5.15
N SER A 107 2.99 3.43 -4.68
CA SER A 107 1.75 2.67 -4.43
C SER A 107 1.09 3.03 -3.10
N GLY A 108 1.82 3.72 -2.20
CA GLY A 108 1.32 4.23 -0.94
C GLY A 108 1.02 5.73 -1.00
N ASN A 109 0.45 6.26 0.09
CA ASN A 109 0.24 7.70 0.28
C ASN A 109 1.39 8.31 1.09
N LEU A 110 2.62 8.16 0.60
CA LEU A 110 3.82 8.67 1.26
C LEU A 110 4.18 10.06 0.71
N GLY A 111 4.52 10.98 1.62
CA GLY A 111 5.10 12.27 1.28
C GLY A 111 6.62 12.18 1.10
N GLY A 112 7.19 13.10 0.33
CA GLY A 112 8.64 13.17 0.08
C GLY A 112 9.10 12.36 -1.13
N ALA A 113 10.42 12.24 -1.28
CA ALA A 113 11.05 11.52 -2.39
C ALA A 113 11.80 10.30 -1.86
N VAL A 114 11.80 9.24 -2.68
CA VAL A 114 12.58 8.03 -2.39
C VAL A 114 14.07 8.37 -2.46
N ALA A 115 14.82 7.94 -1.46
CA ALA A 115 16.27 8.09 -1.42
C ALA A 115 16.93 6.84 -0.84
N ARG A 116 18.06 6.43 -1.41
CA ARG A 116 18.92 5.41 -0.81
C ARG A 116 19.76 6.08 0.29
N VAL A 117 19.63 5.60 1.52
CA VAL A 117 20.28 6.20 2.70
C VAL A 117 21.48 5.39 3.20
N ALA A 118 21.50 4.09 2.88
CA ALA A 118 22.64 3.20 3.07
C ALA A 118 22.59 2.08 2.02
N ASP A 119 23.57 1.18 2.04
CA ASP A 119 23.53 0.00 1.18
C ASP A 119 22.32 -0.87 1.49
N ASP A 120 21.56 -1.17 0.43
CA ASP A 120 20.30 -1.88 0.46
C ASP A 120 19.27 -1.35 1.47
N VAL A 121 19.34 -0.05 1.80
CA VAL A 121 18.37 0.64 2.65
C VAL A 121 17.86 1.90 1.96
N TRP A 122 16.55 1.97 1.79
CA TRP A 122 15.86 3.09 1.16
C TRP A 122 14.91 3.76 2.14
N LEU A 123 14.95 5.09 2.16
CA LEU A 123 13.89 5.93 2.70
C LEU A 123 12.82 6.08 1.61
N LEU A 124 11.60 5.61 1.88
CA LEU A 124 10.49 5.67 0.94
C LEU A 124 9.76 7.01 0.98
N GLY A 125 9.85 7.70 2.11
CA GLY A 125 9.11 8.93 2.38
C GLY A 125 8.50 8.89 3.78
N GLU A 126 7.43 9.66 3.96
CA GLU A 126 6.77 9.88 5.24
C GLU A 126 5.29 9.53 5.15
N THR A 127 4.78 8.84 6.15
CA THR A 127 3.34 8.57 6.27
C THR A 127 2.57 9.86 6.62
N PRO A 128 1.24 9.89 6.39
CA PRO A 128 0.40 11.01 6.84
C PRO A 128 0.46 11.24 8.36
N SER A 129 0.71 10.19 9.15
CA SER A 129 0.92 10.30 10.60
C SER A 129 2.29 10.85 11.00
N GLY A 130 3.17 11.16 10.05
CA GLY A 130 4.49 11.75 10.28
C GLY A 130 5.61 10.75 10.59
N HIS A 131 5.39 9.46 10.32
CA HIS A 131 6.43 8.43 10.47
C HIS A 131 7.27 8.35 9.20
N ALA A 132 8.58 8.35 9.34
CA ALA A 132 9.45 8.03 8.21
C ALA A 132 9.42 6.53 7.92
N VAL A 133 9.40 6.18 6.65
CA VAL A 133 9.27 4.79 6.20
C VAL A 133 10.57 4.37 5.55
N VAL A 134 11.20 3.34 6.11
CA VAL A 134 12.38 2.71 5.51
C VAL A 134 12.06 1.30 5.03
N LEU A 135 12.76 0.88 3.99
CA LEU A 135 12.64 -0.43 3.37
C LEU A 135 14.04 -1.01 3.18
N SER A 136 14.22 -2.30 3.46
CA SER A 136 15.48 -3.00 3.18
C SER A 136 15.25 -4.42 2.68
N ILE A 137 16.14 -4.87 1.78
CA ILE A 137 16.12 -6.24 1.23
C ILE A 137 16.42 -7.25 2.35
N ASP A 138 17.34 -6.89 3.23
CA ASP A 138 17.73 -7.68 4.39
C ASP A 138 17.49 -6.85 5.66
N ALA A 139 16.68 -7.39 6.56
CA ALA A 139 16.34 -6.69 7.80
C ALA A 139 17.56 -6.47 8.72
N ASP A 140 18.60 -7.30 8.61
CA ASP A 140 19.83 -7.11 9.38
C ASP A 140 20.55 -5.80 9.03
N ASN A 141 20.40 -5.31 7.80
CA ASN A 141 20.97 -4.03 7.40
C ASN A 141 20.43 -2.86 8.23
N LEU A 142 19.16 -2.93 8.64
CA LEU A 142 18.47 -1.87 9.39
C LEU A 142 18.89 -1.76 10.86
N VAL A 143 19.60 -2.76 11.38
CA VAL A 143 20.08 -2.82 12.77
C VAL A 143 21.60 -2.66 12.87
N THR A 144 22.30 -2.53 11.74
CA THR A 144 23.72 -2.19 11.76
C THR A 144 23.92 -0.76 12.28
N PRO A 145 24.91 -0.50 13.16
CA PRO A 145 25.11 0.84 13.74
C PRO A 145 25.26 1.93 12.67
N GLY A 146 26.00 1.65 11.59
CA GLY A 146 26.20 2.58 10.49
C GLY A 146 24.91 2.94 9.75
N ALA A 147 24.07 1.95 9.43
CA ALA A 147 22.79 2.21 8.78
C ALA A 147 21.82 2.94 9.71
N VAL A 148 21.74 2.57 10.99
CA VAL A 148 20.89 3.27 11.98
C VAL A 148 21.29 4.75 12.06
N MET A 149 22.59 5.05 12.10
CA MET A 149 23.09 6.43 12.09
C MET A 149 22.72 7.16 10.79
N ALA A 150 22.88 6.52 9.64
CA ALA A 150 22.53 7.12 8.34
C ALA A 150 21.03 7.40 8.21
N ILE A 151 20.18 6.45 8.63
CA ILE A 151 18.73 6.61 8.66
C ILE A 151 18.36 7.78 9.58
N ARG A 152 18.90 7.84 10.80
CA ARG A 152 18.62 8.93 11.76
C ARG A 152 19.09 10.29 11.24
N ALA A 153 20.23 10.35 10.55
CA ALA A 153 20.71 11.57 9.93
C ALA A 153 19.78 12.07 8.81
N ALA A 154 19.22 11.14 8.02
CA ALA A 154 18.29 11.48 6.94
C ALA A 154 16.89 11.87 7.44
N VAL A 155 16.41 11.21 8.49
CA VAL A 155 15.03 11.33 9.00
C VAL A 155 14.88 12.36 10.13
N GLY A 156 15.96 12.64 10.87
CA GLY A 156 15.94 13.47 12.06
C GLY A 156 15.20 12.82 13.23
N PRO A 157 14.46 13.60 14.05
CA PRO A 157 13.83 13.11 15.28
C PRO A 157 12.52 12.34 15.05
N LYS A 158 12.08 12.15 13.80
CA LYS A 158 10.79 11.52 13.50
C LYS A 158 10.78 10.04 13.90
N PRO A 159 9.62 9.49 14.28
CA PRO A 159 9.48 8.05 14.48
C PRO A 159 9.67 7.31 13.15
N ILE A 160 10.22 6.11 13.20
CA ILE A 160 10.60 5.33 12.01
C ILE A 160 9.80 4.03 11.98
N MET A 161 9.24 3.70 10.82
CA MET A 161 8.68 2.40 10.49
C MET A 161 9.58 1.70 9.47
N ALA A 162 9.92 0.44 9.72
CA ALA A 162 10.66 -0.39 8.78
C ALA A 162 9.75 -1.42 8.12
N ILE A 163 9.80 -1.52 6.80
CA ILE A 163 9.21 -2.63 6.05
C ILE A 163 10.32 -3.65 5.77
N VAL A 164 10.08 -4.91 6.13
CA VAL A 164 11.03 -6.00 5.92
C VAL A 164 10.35 -7.25 5.35
N HIS A 165 11.15 -8.13 4.75
CA HIS A 165 10.74 -9.50 4.46
C HIS A 165 11.06 -10.41 5.66
N ASP A 166 10.24 -11.45 5.86
CA ASP A 166 10.42 -12.50 6.87
C ASP A 166 10.76 -11.97 8.28
N LEU A 167 9.81 -11.23 8.87
CA LEU A 167 10.00 -10.57 10.16
C LEU A 167 10.05 -11.60 11.30
N SER A 168 11.26 -12.04 11.67
CA SER A 168 11.47 -12.88 12.84
C SER A 168 11.30 -12.10 14.16
N ALA A 169 10.97 -12.80 15.25
CA ALA A 169 10.87 -12.21 16.58
C ALA A 169 12.18 -11.54 17.04
N THR A 170 13.33 -12.14 16.71
CA THR A 170 14.66 -11.61 17.05
C THR A 170 14.93 -10.28 16.35
N ILE A 171 14.66 -10.20 15.04
CA ILE A 171 14.83 -8.97 14.25
C ILE A 171 13.87 -7.90 14.76
N ALA A 172 12.62 -8.27 15.07
CA ALA A 172 11.63 -7.35 15.58
C ALA A 172 12.04 -6.70 16.91
N VAL A 173 12.66 -7.47 17.82
CA VAL A 173 13.19 -6.93 19.09
C VAL A 173 14.34 -5.95 18.82
N ARG A 174 15.32 -6.34 18.00
CA ARG A 174 16.49 -5.50 17.68
C ARG A 174 16.10 -4.18 17.01
N LEU A 175 15.11 -4.20 16.12
CA LEU A 175 14.59 -2.98 15.48
C LEU A 175 13.93 -2.05 16.51
N ARG A 176 13.13 -2.58 17.43
CA ARG A 176 12.51 -1.77 18.48
C ARG A 176 13.51 -1.20 19.47
N GLU A 177 14.58 -1.93 19.78
CA GLU A 177 15.68 -1.43 20.63
C GLU A 177 16.35 -0.18 20.05
N VAL A 178 16.42 -0.06 18.72
CA VAL A 178 16.93 1.14 18.04
C VAL A 178 15.84 2.16 17.69
N GLY A 179 14.62 1.97 18.22
CA GLY A 179 13.49 2.87 18.05
C GLY A 179 12.90 2.87 16.64
N VAL A 180 12.89 1.71 15.98
CA VAL A 180 12.32 1.48 14.65
C VAL A 180 11.19 0.45 14.78
N GLU A 181 9.98 0.78 14.33
CA GLU A 181 8.84 -0.15 14.40
C GLU A 181 8.79 -1.05 13.16
N PRO A 182 8.96 -2.37 13.31
CA PRO A 182 9.02 -3.30 12.18
C PRO A 182 7.63 -3.70 11.66
N HIS A 183 7.52 -3.81 10.34
CA HIS A 183 6.35 -4.28 9.63
C HIS A 183 6.75 -5.28 8.54
N GLU A 184 6.02 -6.37 8.43
CA GLU A 184 6.22 -7.34 7.35
C GLU A 184 5.62 -6.83 6.04
N ILE A 185 6.35 -6.96 4.92
CA ILE A 185 5.89 -6.46 3.61
C ILE A 185 4.53 -7.05 3.20
N ALA A 186 4.29 -8.34 3.47
CA ALA A 186 3.02 -8.99 3.17
C ALA A 186 1.85 -8.42 4.00
N ALA A 187 2.13 -7.91 5.20
CA ALA A 187 1.11 -7.35 6.08
C ALA A 187 0.68 -5.93 5.66
N VAL A 188 1.58 -5.16 5.06
CA VAL A 188 1.35 -3.74 4.70
C VAL A 188 0.80 -3.56 3.28
N PHE A 189 0.90 -4.55 2.40
CA PHE A 189 0.24 -4.48 1.10
C PHE A 189 -1.21 -4.94 1.18
N LYS A 190 -2.15 -4.11 0.69
CA LYS A 190 -3.58 -4.40 0.64
C LYS A 190 -4.12 -4.24 -0.77
N ALA A 191 -5.05 -5.11 -1.16
CA ALA A 191 -5.77 -4.96 -2.42
C ALA A 191 -6.75 -3.78 -2.34
N GLY A 192 -6.66 -2.86 -3.28
CA GLY A 192 -7.63 -1.79 -3.46
C GLY A 192 -8.96 -2.26 -4.03
N SER A 193 -9.96 -1.37 -4.04
CA SER A 193 -11.26 -1.63 -4.66
C SER A 193 -11.19 -1.87 -6.17
N ASP A 194 -10.12 -1.39 -6.80
CA ASP A 194 -9.77 -1.59 -8.21
C ASP A 194 -8.88 -2.83 -8.44
N GLY A 195 -8.66 -3.64 -7.41
CA GLY A 195 -7.79 -4.82 -7.45
C GLY A 195 -6.28 -4.49 -7.44
N THR A 196 -5.90 -3.21 -7.47
CA THR A 196 -4.48 -2.82 -7.42
C THR A 196 -3.97 -2.89 -5.99
N GLU A 197 -2.87 -3.61 -5.78
CA GLU A 197 -2.14 -3.62 -4.50
C GLU A 197 -1.57 -2.24 -4.17
N ARG A 198 -1.79 -1.79 -2.94
CA ARG A 198 -1.29 -0.52 -2.40
C ARG A 198 -0.57 -0.74 -1.08
N LEU A 199 0.47 0.05 -0.84
CA LEU A 199 1.16 0.10 0.42
C LEU A 199 0.31 0.86 1.46
N VAL A 200 0.05 0.21 2.60
CA VAL A 200 -0.78 0.69 3.70
C VAL A 200 -0.04 0.44 5.02
N LEU A 201 0.58 1.48 5.56
CA LEU A 201 1.34 1.45 6.82
C LEU A 201 0.55 2.03 7.98
N ASP A 202 -0.14 3.15 7.72
CA ASP A 202 -1.18 3.62 8.62
C ASP A 202 -2.50 2.93 8.27
N PRO A 203 -3.33 2.49 9.25
CA PRO A 203 -4.76 2.37 8.98
C PRO A 203 -5.24 3.72 8.42
N PRO A 204 -6.25 3.76 7.51
CA PRO A 204 -6.65 4.99 6.83
C PRO A 204 -6.77 6.16 7.83
N SER A 205 -5.77 7.05 7.77
CA SER A 205 -5.50 8.20 8.64
C SER A 205 -6.01 8.10 10.09
N SER A 206 -5.11 7.79 11.03
CA SER A 206 -5.29 8.05 12.46
C SER A 206 -5.21 9.54 12.83
N VAL A 207 -4.95 10.44 11.87
CA VAL A 207 -5.26 11.86 12.04
C VAL A 207 -6.75 12.02 11.77
N PRO A 208 -7.58 12.30 12.79
CA PRO A 208 -8.97 12.61 12.54
C PRO A 208 -9.02 13.80 11.61
N ARG A 209 -9.54 13.56 10.40
CA ARG A 209 -9.86 14.64 9.48
C ARG A 209 -10.93 15.50 10.11
N LEU A 210 -11.88 14.90 10.81
CA LEU A 210 -12.93 15.60 11.53
C LEU A 210 -12.78 15.39 13.04
N VAL A 211 -12.50 16.47 13.77
CA VAL A 211 -12.47 16.50 15.24
C VAL A 211 -13.63 17.34 15.75
N MET A 212 -14.52 16.76 16.54
CA MET A 212 -15.62 17.46 17.21
C MET A 212 -15.35 17.54 18.71
N LYS A 213 -15.18 18.74 19.25
CA LYS A 213 -15.04 18.99 20.70
C LYS A 213 -16.38 19.37 21.29
N LEU A 214 -16.94 18.54 22.16
CA LEU A 214 -18.28 18.73 22.73
C LEU A 214 -18.31 19.91 23.72
N SER A 215 -17.36 19.95 24.66
CA SER A 215 -17.19 21.02 25.65
C SER A 215 -17.10 22.41 25.02
N ALA A 216 -16.35 22.54 23.93
CA ALA A 216 -16.11 23.80 23.24
C ALA A 216 -17.11 24.13 22.11
N GLN A 217 -18.09 23.24 21.85
CA GLN A 217 -18.99 23.30 20.68
C GLN A 217 -18.25 23.65 19.38
N SER A 218 -17.12 23.00 19.13
CA SER A 218 -16.26 23.32 18.00
C SER A 218 -16.00 22.11 17.13
N VAL A 219 -15.87 22.35 15.83
CA VAL A 219 -15.56 21.30 14.85
C VAL A 219 -14.36 21.73 14.05
N THR A 220 -13.40 20.84 13.88
CA THR A 220 -12.23 21.04 13.02
C THR A 220 -12.26 20.00 11.91
N LEU A 221 -12.16 20.42 10.66
CA LEU A 221 -12.06 19.55 9.50
C LEU A 221 -10.77 19.84 8.73
N ASP A 222 -9.93 18.83 8.50
CA ASP A 222 -8.63 18.92 7.82
C ASP A 222 -7.78 20.08 8.40
N GLY A 223 -7.80 20.20 9.74
CA GLY A 223 -7.11 21.27 10.49
C GLY A 223 -7.79 22.64 10.50
N ARG A 224 -8.93 22.82 9.81
CA ARG A 224 -9.67 24.09 9.74
C ARG A 224 -10.85 24.10 10.70
N ARG A 225 -10.96 25.14 11.52
CA ARG A 225 -12.13 25.33 12.39
C ARG A 225 -13.35 25.70 11.55
N LEU A 226 -14.44 24.97 11.75
CA LEU A 226 -15.76 25.25 11.19
C LEU A 226 -16.57 26.01 12.24
N ASP A 227 -17.11 27.15 11.86
CA ASP A 227 -18.04 27.90 12.71
C ASP A 227 -19.47 27.45 12.39
N LEU A 228 -20.04 26.62 13.27
CA LEU A 228 -21.34 26.00 13.07
C LEU A 228 -22.33 26.51 14.12
N PRO A 229 -23.50 27.05 13.70
CA PRO A 229 -24.62 27.30 14.61
C PRO A 229 -25.03 26.05 15.38
N THR A 230 -25.56 26.22 16.60
CA THR A 230 -25.88 25.12 17.53
C THR A 230 -26.72 24.00 16.90
N GLN A 231 -27.72 24.33 16.07
CA GLN A 231 -28.56 23.33 15.40
C GLN A 231 -27.78 22.52 14.35
N MET A 232 -26.84 23.13 13.64
CA MET A 232 -25.98 22.45 12.66
C MET A 232 -24.94 21.60 13.36
N PHE A 233 -24.36 22.10 14.45
CA PHE A 233 -23.46 21.34 15.30
C PHE A 233 -24.16 20.05 15.79
N ALA A 234 -25.40 20.17 16.28
CA ALA A 234 -26.20 19.03 16.71
C ALA A 234 -26.45 18.03 15.56
N LEU A 235 -26.86 18.49 14.38
CA LEU A 235 -27.04 17.60 13.22
C LEU A 235 -25.73 16.91 12.82
N PHE A 236 -24.61 17.64 12.84
CA PHE A 236 -23.33 17.10 12.44
C PHE A 236 -22.84 16.03 13.42
N ARG A 237 -23.08 16.22 14.73
CA ARG A 237 -22.87 15.19 15.76
C ARG A 237 -23.66 13.91 15.45
N LEU A 238 -24.94 14.04 15.11
CA LEU A 238 -25.78 12.88 14.80
C LEU A 238 -25.30 12.11 13.57
N LEU A 239 -24.80 12.82 12.54
CA LEU A 239 -24.21 12.19 11.37
C LEU A 239 -22.92 11.44 11.70
N ILE A 240 -22.07 12.01 12.58
CA ILE A 240 -20.86 11.34 13.07
C ILE A 240 -21.21 10.08 13.85
N GLU A 241 -22.08 10.19 14.86
CA GLU A 241 -22.50 9.05 15.69
C GLU A 241 -23.17 7.95 14.87
N GLN A 242 -23.94 8.31 13.84
CA GLN A 242 -24.57 7.35 12.94
C GLN A 242 -23.56 6.66 12.01
N SER A 243 -22.48 7.34 11.62
CA SER A 243 -21.48 6.78 10.71
C SER A 243 -20.80 5.52 11.26
N GLY A 244 -20.65 5.42 12.58
CA GLY A 244 -20.08 4.26 13.26
C GLY A 244 -21.03 3.06 13.43
N LYS A 245 -22.30 3.17 13.02
CA LYS A 245 -23.29 2.09 13.15
C LYS A 245 -23.37 1.22 11.89
N ARG A 246 -23.96 0.02 12.03
CA ARG A 246 -24.19 -0.93 10.93
C ARG A 246 -24.93 -0.32 9.73
N ASP A 247 -25.90 0.56 9.98
CA ASP A 247 -26.55 1.38 8.94
C ASP A 247 -26.09 2.84 9.08
N PRO A 248 -25.17 3.33 8.25
CA PRO A 248 -24.58 4.66 8.39
C PRO A 248 -25.50 5.78 7.86
N VAL A 249 -26.76 5.48 7.55
CA VAL A 249 -27.74 6.44 7.04
C VAL A 249 -28.62 6.96 8.18
N LEU A 250 -28.58 8.26 8.42
CA LEU A 250 -29.47 8.96 9.34
C LEU A 250 -30.79 9.28 8.61
N LYS A 251 -31.89 8.70 9.07
CA LYS A 251 -33.21 8.81 8.41
C LYS A 251 -33.80 10.20 8.60
N LYS A 252 -34.59 10.66 7.62
CA LYS A 252 -35.24 11.99 7.66
C LYS A 252 -36.10 12.18 8.92
N GLN A 253 -36.89 11.17 9.27
CA GLN A 253 -37.75 11.20 10.46
C GLN A 253 -36.96 11.36 11.76
N ASP A 254 -35.78 10.72 11.85
CA ASP A 254 -34.93 10.83 13.03
C ASP A 254 -34.30 12.23 13.13
N ILE A 255 -33.92 12.83 12.00
CA ILE A 255 -33.44 14.22 11.95
C ILE A 255 -34.54 15.16 12.41
N GLU A 256 -35.73 15.08 11.82
CA GLU A 256 -36.86 15.94 12.14
C GLU A 256 -37.27 15.83 13.61
N ARG A 257 -37.26 14.62 14.16
CA ARG A 257 -37.55 14.37 15.58
C ARG A 257 -36.51 14.99 16.51
N GLN A 258 -35.23 14.94 16.15
CA GLN A 258 -34.15 15.40 17.03
C GLN A 258 -33.84 16.89 16.90
N THR A 259 -34.07 17.47 15.72
CA THR A 259 -33.75 18.88 15.45
C THR A 259 -34.99 19.77 15.38
N GLY A 260 -36.20 19.19 15.32
CA GLY A 260 -37.46 19.93 15.20
C GLY A 260 -37.63 20.67 13.86
N ARG A 261 -36.83 20.33 12.84
CA ARG A 261 -36.78 21.03 11.54
C ARG A 261 -36.85 20.04 10.37
N PRO A 262 -37.40 20.44 9.21
CA PRO A 262 -37.39 19.62 8.00
C PRO A 262 -35.97 19.17 7.63
N ALA A 263 -35.77 17.86 7.42
CA ALA A 263 -34.43 17.29 7.23
C ALA A 263 -33.69 17.86 6.01
N ASN A 264 -34.43 18.27 4.97
CA ASN A 264 -33.88 18.91 3.76
C ASN A 264 -33.39 20.34 3.99
N GLU A 265 -34.04 21.10 4.86
CA GLU A 265 -33.65 22.47 5.16
C GLU A 265 -32.38 22.47 6.01
N ILE A 266 -32.39 21.75 7.14
CA ILE A 266 -31.23 21.75 8.05
C ILE A 266 -29.98 21.13 7.41
N ALA A 267 -30.13 20.12 6.55
CA ALA A 267 -29.00 19.57 5.79
C ALA A 267 -28.47 20.52 4.70
N ARG A 268 -29.35 21.31 4.08
CA ARG A 268 -28.95 22.37 3.13
C ARG A 268 -28.19 23.46 3.87
N ASP A 269 -28.73 23.92 5.00
CA ASP A 269 -28.11 24.97 5.79
C ASP A 269 -26.72 24.51 6.29
N LEU A 270 -26.59 23.26 6.76
CA LEU A 270 -25.29 22.68 7.15
C LEU A 270 -24.28 22.71 6.00
N ARG A 271 -24.67 22.32 4.79
CA ARG A 271 -23.79 22.42 3.61
C ARG A 271 -23.41 23.87 3.30
N ASN A 272 -24.34 24.80 3.43
CA ASN A 272 -24.06 26.22 3.21
C ASN A 272 -23.06 26.76 4.23
N ALA A 273 -23.15 26.36 5.51
CA ALA A 273 -22.17 26.75 6.52
C ALA A 273 -20.77 26.19 6.23
N LEU A 274 -20.67 24.95 5.74
CA LEU A 274 -19.42 24.37 5.27
C LEU A 274 -18.83 25.19 4.09
N ILE A 275 -19.67 25.58 3.14
CA ILE A 275 -19.26 26.41 1.99
C ILE A 275 -18.78 27.77 2.45
N SER A 276 -19.52 28.44 3.33
CA SER A 276 -19.12 29.73 3.92
C SER A 276 -17.80 29.65 4.69
N SER A 277 -17.43 28.47 5.19
CA SER A 277 -16.13 28.20 5.83
C SER A 277 -14.98 27.96 4.83
N GLY A 278 -15.22 28.19 3.54
CA GLY A 278 -14.22 28.07 2.47
C GLY A 278 -14.14 26.68 1.82
N MET A 279 -15.15 25.83 2.01
CA MET A 279 -15.23 24.51 1.36
C MET A 279 -15.87 24.61 -0.04
N PRO A 280 -15.34 23.92 -1.07
CA PRO A 280 -16.02 23.81 -2.36
C PRO A 280 -17.38 23.13 -2.24
N GLU A 281 -18.38 23.60 -3.00
CA GLU A 281 -19.76 23.07 -2.95
C GLU A 281 -19.83 21.54 -3.21
N ALA A 282 -19.02 21.04 -4.16
CA ALA A 282 -18.94 19.61 -4.46
C ALA A 282 -18.45 18.80 -3.24
N GLN A 283 -17.48 19.33 -2.50
CA GLN A 283 -16.97 18.69 -1.29
C GLN A 283 -17.99 18.73 -0.16
N ALA A 284 -18.70 19.86 0.04
CA ALA A 284 -19.75 19.97 1.06
C ALA A 284 -20.91 18.98 0.80
N LYS A 285 -21.30 18.81 -0.48
CA LYS A 285 -22.30 17.81 -0.90
C LYS A 285 -21.83 16.38 -0.72
N SER A 286 -20.53 16.12 -0.89
CA SER A 286 -19.93 14.81 -0.68
C SER A 286 -19.85 14.47 0.82
N LEU A 287 -19.43 15.44 1.65
CA LEU A 287 -19.28 15.30 3.10
C LEU A 287 -20.61 15.09 3.81
N VAL A 288 -21.65 15.83 3.42
CA VAL A 288 -23.03 15.59 3.88
C VAL A 288 -23.79 15.02 2.70
N ALA A 289 -23.70 13.72 2.48
CA ALA A 289 -24.26 13.07 1.29
C ALA A 289 -25.76 12.77 1.44
N THR A 290 -26.54 13.09 0.40
CA THR A 290 -27.95 12.68 0.33
C THR A 290 -28.06 11.22 -0.09
N VAL A 291 -28.79 10.41 0.66
CA VAL A 291 -29.20 9.06 0.26
C VAL A 291 -30.66 9.12 -0.20
N ARG A 292 -30.88 8.96 -1.52
CA ARG A 292 -32.20 9.13 -2.15
C ARG A 292 -33.27 8.34 -1.39
N ALA A 293 -34.41 8.99 -1.14
CA ALA A 293 -35.56 8.48 -0.40
C ALA A 293 -35.33 8.02 1.06
N ARG A 294 -34.10 7.99 1.58
CA ARG A 294 -33.80 7.49 2.94
C ARG A 294 -33.44 8.61 3.93
N GLY A 295 -32.49 9.46 3.57
CA GLY A 295 -31.93 10.44 4.51
C GLY A 295 -30.55 10.94 4.10
N TYR A 296 -29.66 11.08 5.08
CA TYR A 296 -28.33 11.64 4.91
C TYR A 296 -27.27 10.77 5.56
N ARG A 297 -26.03 10.84 5.07
CA ARG A 297 -24.88 10.16 5.68
C ARG A 297 -23.65 11.07 5.67
N LEU A 298 -22.73 10.81 6.58
CA LEU A 298 -21.41 11.42 6.55
C LEU A 298 -20.58 10.78 5.41
N GLY A 299 -19.86 11.63 4.68
CA GLY A 299 -18.97 11.26 3.58
C GLY A 299 -17.54 10.93 4.02
N LEU A 300 -17.33 10.64 5.30
CA LEU A 300 -16.07 10.22 5.89
C LEU A 300 -16.21 8.79 6.44
N ALA A 301 -15.12 8.03 6.43
CA ALA A 301 -15.06 6.75 7.12
C ALA A 301 -15.06 6.98 8.64
N PRO A 302 -15.61 6.04 9.44
CA PRO A 302 -15.60 6.17 10.90
C PRO A 302 -14.21 6.35 11.50
N ALA A 303 -13.18 5.79 10.87
CA ALA A 303 -11.79 5.93 11.29
C ALA A 303 -11.22 7.36 11.10
N GLU A 304 -11.81 8.17 10.22
CA GLU A 304 -11.36 9.54 9.94
C GLU A 304 -11.98 10.58 10.91
N VAL A 305 -12.74 10.15 11.92
CA VAL A 305 -13.53 11.03 12.78
C VAL A 305 -13.27 10.75 14.26
N VAL A 306 -13.07 11.82 15.05
CA VAL A 306 -12.91 11.77 16.50
C VAL A 306 -13.89 12.73 17.18
N ILE A 307 -14.53 12.26 18.26
CA ILE A 307 -15.31 13.09 19.18
C ILE A 307 -14.52 13.19 20.48
N GLU A 308 -14.22 14.42 20.89
CA GLU A 308 -13.55 14.74 22.15
C GLU A 308 -14.56 15.35 23.13
N PRO A 309 -14.47 15.02 24.44
CA PRO A 309 -15.35 15.56 25.46
C PRO A 309 -15.26 17.10 25.62
#